data_AF-A0A3D6EPD5-F1
#
_entry.id   AF-A0A3D6EPD5-F1
#
_cell.length_a   1.000
_cell.length_b   1.000
_cell.length_c   1.000
_cell.angle_alpha   90.00
_cell.angle_beta   90.00
_cell.angle_gamma   90.00
#
_symmetry.space_group_name_H-M   'P 1'
#
loop_
_entity.id
_entity.type
_entity.pdbx_description
1 polymer ?
#
loop_
_entity_poly.entity_id
_entity_poly.type
_entity_poly.pdbx_seq_one_letter_code
_entity_poly.pdbx_strand_id
1 'polypeptide(L)'
;KLLTISDNKERYDYVNLHEVKFFWYAILSGMIGVSLFATAELTPLLPVDDTVKLYISIFLLACSFVIVYTLLSSLIRILYPRMLESRLRSIRNKPRKSSAGNTMRKLSDEEGSVHLETNELQQHQSEIHSIEYDVWFDEKTGEKKVEKYMPYQHAEKCGECGYYTMKIDSEEIEKQPSQTEDGLLLEHYRCSYCKHREAREVVIAALSSNVKS
;
A
#
# COMPACT_ATOMS: atom_id res chain seq x y z
N LYS A 1 5.35 -14.88 -12.75
CA LYS A 1 5.99 -13.53 -12.67
C LYS A 1 6.59 -13.26 -11.29
N LEU A 2 5.81 -13.26 -10.18
CA LEU A 2 6.38 -13.04 -8.82
C LEU A 2 7.53 -13.99 -8.42
N LEU A 3 7.49 -15.25 -8.82
CA LEU A 3 8.56 -16.24 -8.56
C LEU A 3 9.81 -16.02 -9.43
N THR A 4 9.69 -15.22 -10.48
CA THR A 4 10.74 -14.99 -11.48
C THR A 4 11.51 -13.70 -11.21
N ILE A 5 10.94 -12.78 -10.42
CA ILE A 5 11.59 -11.52 -10.05
C ILE A 5 12.59 -11.82 -8.92
N SER A 6 13.87 -11.71 -9.24
CA SER A 6 14.96 -11.88 -8.26
C SER A 6 15.17 -10.65 -7.39
N ASP A 7 14.92 -9.46 -7.94
CA ASP A 7 15.12 -8.21 -7.24
C ASP A 7 13.98 -7.90 -6.26
N ASN A 8 14.33 -7.60 -5.00
CA ASN A 8 13.30 -7.36 -3.99
C ASN A 8 12.57 -6.02 -4.19
N LYS A 9 13.18 -5.01 -4.83
CA LYS A 9 12.53 -3.72 -5.10
C LYS A 9 11.48 -3.86 -6.19
N GLU A 10 11.84 -4.51 -7.30
CA GLU A 10 10.85 -4.83 -8.34
C GLU A 10 9.69 -5.68 -7.79
N ARG A 11 10.01 -6.62 -6.90
CA ARG A 11 8.99 -7.43 -6.22
C ARG A 11 8.09 -6.56 -5.34
N TYR A 12 8.65 -5.61 -4.60
CA TYR A 12 7.89 -4.67 -3.78
C TYR A 12 6.90 -3.86 -4.63
N ASP A 13 7.38 -3.25 -5.72
CA ASP A 13 6.57 -2.39 -6.59
C ASP A 13 5.45 -3.19 -7.27
N TYR A 14 5.76 -4.40 -7.74
CA TYR A 14 4.77 -5.27 -8.32
C TYR A 14 3.67 -5.64 -7.32
N VAL A 15 4.05 -6.00 -6.09
CA VAL A 15 3.11 -6.35 -5.02
C VAL A 15 2.22 -5.16 -4.69
N ASN A 16 2.80 -3.98 -4.51
CA ASN A 16 2.07 -2.76 -4.17
C ASN A 16 1.04 -2.38 -5.24
N LEU A 17 1.42 -2.45 -6.53
CA LEU A 17 0.58 -1.98 -7.64
C LEU A 17 -0.46 -3.01 -8.11
N HIS A 18 -0.14 -4.30 -8.06
CA HIS A 18 -0.94 -5.33 -8.75
C HIS A 18 -1.58 -6.35 -7.83
N GLU A 19 -1.02 -6.62 -6.64
CA GLU A 19 -1.47 -7.76 -5.82
C GLU A 19 -2.94 -7.59 -5.39
N VAL A 20 -3.35 -6.37 -5.03
CA VAL A 20 -4.75 -6.05 -4.69
C VAL A 20 -5.70 -6.42 -5.83
N LYS A 21 -5.34 -6.06 -7.08
CA LYS A 21 -6.20 -6.29 -8.26
C LYS A 21 -6.30 -7.79 -8.59
N PHE A 22 -5.18 -8.49 -8.60
CA PHE A 22 -5.16 -9.94 -8.84
C PHE A 22 -5.92 -10.73 -7.78
N PHE A 23 -5.74 -10.34 -6.51
CA PHE A 23 -6.48 -10.94 -5.40
C PHE A 23 -7.99 -10.74 -5.57
N TRP A 24 -8.41 -9.54 -5.98
CA TRP A 24 -9.82 -9.23 -6.24
C TRP A 24 -10.41 -10.09 -7.37
N TYR A 25 -9.67 -10.30 -8.47
CA TYR A 25 -10.11 -11.18 -9.56
C TYR A 25 -10.21 -12.65 -9.13
N ALA A 26 -9.28 -13.14 -8.31
CA ALA A 26 -9.32 -14.50 -7.79
C ALA A 26 -10.54 -14.74 -6.89
N ILE A 27 -10.90 -13.75 -6.07
CA ILE A 27 -12.10 -13.83 -5.25
C ILE A 27 -13.35 -13.77 -6.10
N LEU A 28 -13.41 -12.88 -7.09
CA LEU A 28 -14.55 -12.79 -8.00
C LEU A 28 -14.81 -14.13 -8.70
N SER A 29 -13.77 -14.81 -9.19
CA SER A 29 -13.92 -16.13 -9.80
C SER A 29 -14.37 -17.19 -8.80
N GLY A 30 -13.82 -17.20 -7.58
CA GLY A 30 -14.24 -18.09 -6.50
C GLY A 30 -15.70 -17.90 -6.11
N MET A 31 -16.16 -16.65 -6.01
CA MET A 31 -17.55 -16.32 -5.70
C MET A 31 -18.53 -16.80 -6.77
N ILE A 32 -18.18 -16.63 -8.05
CA ILE A 32 -18.98 -17.15 -9.17
C ILE A 32 -19.08 -18.67 -9.06
N GLY A 33 -17.96 -19.35 -8.79
CA GLY A 33 -17.92 -20.80 -8.58
C GLY A 33 -18.82 -21.27 -7.43
N VAL A 34 -18.74 -20.63 -6.27
CA VAL A 34 -19.57 -20.96 -5.09
C VAL A 34 -21.06 -20.72 -5.38
N SER A 35 -21.40 -19.61 -6.05
CA SER A 35 -22.80 -19.29 -6.38
C SER A 35 -23.39 -20.30 -7.37
N LEU A 36 -22.60 -20.73 -8.37
CA LEU A 36 -23.01 -21.78 -9.32
C LEU A 36 -23.19 -23.12 -8.62
N PHE A 37 -22.24 -23.51 -7.76
CA PHE A 37 -22.29 -24.77 -7.02
C PHE A 37 -23.51 -24.83 -6.08
N ALA A 38 -23.74 -23.78 -5.29
CA ALA A 38 -24.89 -23.71 -4.40
C ALA A 38 -26.23 -23.78 -5.17
N THR A 39 -26.31 -23.12 -6.33
CA THR A 39 -27.49 -23.17 -7.19
C THR A 39 -27.70 -24.58 -7.75
N ALA A 40 -26.63 -25.27 -8.15
CA ALA A 40 -26.70 -26.62 -8.70
C ALA A 40 -27.19 -27.67 -7.68
N GLU A 41 -26.80 -27.55 -6.41
CA GLU A 41 -27.24 -28.47 -5.34
C GLU A 41 -28.66 -28.16 -4.84
N LEU A 42 -29.05 -26.89 -4.79
CA LEU A 42 -30.35 -26.48 -4.23
C LEU A 42 -31.52 -26.67 -5.21
N THR A 43 -31.30 -26.41 -6.49
CA THR A 43 -32.34 -26.50 -7.54
C THR A 43 -33.02 -27.87 -7.65
N PRO A 44 -32.31 -29.02 -7.62
CA PRO A 44 -32.95 -30.34 -7.76
C PRO A 44 -33.82 -30.74 -6.55
N LEU A 45 -33.64 -30.09 -5.40
CA LEU A 45 -34.42 -30.38 -4.19
C LEU A 45 -35.81 -29.71 -4.20
N LEU A 46 -36.07 -28.81 -5.15
CA LEU A 46 -37.33 -28.06 -5.24
C LEU A 46 -38.39 -28.87 -6.03
N PRO A 47 -39.56 -29.19 -5.42
CA PRO A 47 -40.62 -29.95 -6.07
C PRO A 47 -41.49 -29.05 -6.96
N VAL A 48 -40.91 -28.55 -8.06
CA VAL A 48 -41.56 -27.64 -9.02
C VAL A 48 -41.32 -28.10 -10.47
N ASP A 49 -42.11 -27.58 -11.40
CA ASP A 49 -41.95 -27.85 -12.84
C ASP A 49 -40.60 -27.33 -13.38
N ASP A 50 -40.08 -27.99 -14.42
CA ASP A 50 -38.73 -27.74 -14.93
C ASP A 50 -38.55 -26.34 -15.53
N THR A 51 -39.61 -25.75 -16.10
CA THR A 51 -39.58 -24.35 -16.56
C THR A 51 -39.44 -23.38 -15.39
N VAL A 52 -40.17 -23.62 -14.30
CA VAL A 52 -40.16 -22.80 -13.09
C VAL A 52 -38.81 -22.94 -12.37
N LYS A 53 -38.20 -24.14 -12.37
CA LYS A 53 -36.85 -24.37 -11.83
C LYS A 53 -35.80 -23.47 -12.48
N LEU A 54 -35.85 -23.28 -13.81
CA LEU A 54 -34.89 -22.42 -14.51
C LEU A 54 -34.99 -20.97 -14.03
N TYR A 55 -36.21 -20.43 -13.92
CA TYR A 55 -36.42 -19.05 -13.44
C TYR A 55 -35.96 -18.87 -11.99
N ILE A 56 -36.29 -19.82 -11.11
CA ILE A 56 -35.86 -19.80 -9.71
C ILE A 56 -34.32 -19.88 -9.62
N SER A 57 -33.67 -20.69 -10.46
CA SER A 57 -32.22 -20.85 -10.47
C SER A 57 -31.50 -19.54 -10.81
N ILE A 58 -31.95 -18.84 -11.86
CA ILE A 58 -31.36 -17.54 -12.26
C ILE A 58 -31.55 -16.52 -11.14
N PHE A 59 -32.72 -16.50 -10.52
CA PHE A 59 -33.02 -15.58 -9.42
C PHE A 59 -32.15 -15.85 -8.19
N LEU A 60 -32.06 -17.12 -7.75
CA LEU A 60 -31.25 -17.52 -6.60
C LEU A 60 -29.76 -17.26 -6.86
N LEU A 61 -29.27 -17.52 -8.07
CA LEU A 61 -27.89 -17.22 -8.45
C LEU A 61 -27.59 -15.73 -8.37
N ALA A 62 -28.48 -14.88 -8.90
CA ALA A 62 -28.31 -13.43 -8.85
C ALA A 62 -28.33 -12.90 -7.40
N CYS A 63 -29.30 -13.33 -6.60
CA CYS A 63 -29.41 -12.93 -5.19
C CYS A 63 -28.21 -13.41 -4.36
N SER A 64 -27.83 -14.68 -4.50
CA SER A 64 -26.66 -15.25 -3.80
C SER A 64 -25.38 -14.50 -4.18
N PHE A 65 -25.18 -14.22 -5.47
CA PHE A 65 -24.00 -13.49 -5.93
C PHE A 65 -23.92 -12.10 -5.32
N VAL A 66 -25.02 -11.33 -5.28
CA VAL A 66 -25.05 -9.98 -4.69
C VAL A 66 -24.76 -10.02 -3.18
N ILE A 67 -25.37 -10.95 -2.45
CA ILE A 67 -25.15 -11.10 -1.00
C ILE A 67 -23.69 -11.46 -0.72
N VAL A 68 -23.16 -12.49 -1.40
CA VAL A 68 -21.76 -12.92 -1.22
C VAL A 68 -20.81 -11.79 -1.61
N TYR A 69 -21.08 -11.07 -2.71
CA TYR A 69 -20.25 -9.95 -3.17
C TYR A 69 -20.15 -8.84 -2.14
N THR A 70 -21.28 -8.37 -1.60
CA THR A 70 -21.30 -7.25 -0.64
C THR A 70 -20.59 -7.61 0.66
N LEU A 71 -20.78 -8.84 1.15
CA LEU A 71 -20.13 -9.31 2.38
C LEU A 71 -18.61 -9.47 2.19
N LEU A 72 -18.18 -10.19 1.15
CA LEU A 72 -16.75 -10.43 0.91
C LEU A 72 -16.01 -9.14 0.56
N SER A 73 -16.55 -8.31 -0.34
CA SER A 73 -15.89 -7.08 -0.78
C SER A 73 -15.65 -6.10 0.38
N SER A 74 -16.59 -6.03 1.32
CA SER A 74 -16.45 -5.21 2.54
C SER A 74 -15.35 -5.77 3.45
N LEU A 75 -15.36 -7.07 3.71
CA LEU A 75 -14.37 -7.74 4.57
C LEU A 75 -12.93 -7.57 4.04
N ILE A 76 -12.74 -7.76 2.73
CA ILE A 76 -11.43 -7.69 2.09
C ILE A 76 -10.87 -6.27 2.16
N ARG A 77 -11.68 -5.26 1.84
CA ARG A 77 -11.24 -3.85 1.90
C ARG A 77 -10.71 -3.44 3.28
N ILE A 78 -11.20 -4.09 4.32
CA ILE A 78 -10.83 -3.82 5.71
C ILE A 78 -9.57 -4.58 6.14
N LEU A 79 -9.52 -5.89 5.88
CA LEU A 79 -8.46 -6.75 6.41
C LEU A 79 -7.21 -6.79 5.53
N TYR A 80 -7.39 -6.71 4.22
CA TYR A 80 -6.32 -6.90 3.25
C TYR A 80 -5.20 -5.84 3.35
N PRO A 81 -5.48 -4.53 3.51
CA PRO A 81 -4.43 -3.53 3.60
C PRO A 81 -3.43 -3.81 4.73
N ARG A 82 -3.91 -4.26 5.90
CA ARG A 82 -3.03 -4.59 7.03
C ARG A 82 -2.05 -5.73 6.68
N MET A 83 -2.54 -6.78 6.01
CA MET A 83 -1.70 -7.90 5.58
C MET A 83 -0.71 -7.47 4.50
N LEU A 84 -1.16 -6.65 3.55
CA LEU A 84 -0.33 -6.10 2.48
C LEU A 84 0.82 -5.27 3.07
N GLU A 85 0.53 -4.36 3.99
CA GLU A 85 1.55 -3.51 4.64
C GLU A 85 2.60 -4.34 5.39
N SER A 86 2.16 -5.32 6.18
CA SER A 86 3.08 -6.22 6.89
C SER A 86 4.02 -6.95 5.92
N ARG A 87 3.50 -7.36 4.76
CA ARG A 87 4.27 -8.06 3.74
C ARG A 87 5.21 -7.11 2.99
N LEU A 88 4.75 -5.91 2.63
CA LEU A 88 5.57 -4.87 2.00
C LEU A 88 6.74 -4.49 2.91
N ARG A 89 6.50 -4.28 4.21
CA ARG A 89 7.54 -4.02 5.21
C ARG A 89 8.56 -5.15 5.30
N SER A 90 8.10 -6.41 5.26
CA SER A 90 8.99 -7.58 5.24
C SER A 90 9.86 -7.64 3.98
N ILE A 91 9.31 -7.29 2.80
CA ILE A 91 10.07 -7.26 1.55
C ILE A 91 11.09 -6.11 1.56
N ARG A 92 10.68 -4.92 2.00
CA ARG A 92 11.53 -3.71 2.07
C ARG A 92 12.75 -3.94 2.98
N ASN A 93 12.54 -4.49 4.17
CA ASN A 93 13.60 -4.70 5.17
C ASN A 93 14.45 -5.96 4.95
N LYS A 94 14.23 -6.72 3.87
CA LYS A 94 15.02 -7.91 3.58
C LYS A 94 16.42 -7.50 3.08
N PRO A 95 17.51 -8.01 3.68
CA PRO A 95 18.87 -7.68 3.25
C PRO A 95 19.11 -7.92 1.77
N ARG A 96 19.82 -6.99 1.12
CA ARG A 96 20.19 -7.09 -0.30
C ARG A 96 21.53 -7.79 -0.46
N LYS A 97 21.75 -8.31 -1.66
CA LYS A 97 23.02 -8.92 -2.04
C LYS A 97 23.71 -8.01 -3.05
N SER A 98 25.00 -7.75 -2.85
CA SER A 98 25.83 -7.04 -3.80
C SER A 98 26.12 -7.91 -5.02
N SER A 99 26.69 -7.32 -6.07
CA SER A 99 27.15 -8.03 -7.27
C SER A 99 28.15 -9.15 -6.94
N ALA A 100 28.96 -8.95 -5.90
CA ALA A 100 29.90 -9.94 -5.35
C ALA A 100 29.24 -11.02 -4.47
N GLY A 101 27.93 -10.90 -4.21
CA GLY A 101 27.17 -11.84 -3.37
C GLY A 101 27.25 -11.57 -1.87
N ASN A 102 27.89 -10.48 -1.43
CA ASN A 102 27.92 -10.10 -0.01
C ASN A 102 26.55 -9.57 0.43
N THR A 103 26.26 -9.70 1.73
CA THR A 103 25.04 -9.12 2.31
C THR A 103 25.27 -7.63 2.59
N MET A 104 24.42 -6.79 2.02
CA MET A 104 24.48 -5.34 2.20
C MET A 104 23.79 -4.93 3.49
N ARG A 105 24.34 -3.92 4.18
CA ARG A 105 23.73 -3.27 5.33
C ARG A 105 22.83 -2.13 4.85
N LYS A 106 21.64 -2.00 5.44
CA LYS A 106 20.80 -0.81 5.26
C LYS A 106 21.38 0.31 6.13
N LEU A 107 21.73 1.43 5.51
CA LEU A 107 22.19 2.62 6.21
C LEU A 107 21.00 3.30 6.93
N SER A 108 21.28 4.00 8.01
CA SER A 108 20.32 4.94 8.60
C SER A 108 20.05 6.11 7.65
N ASP A 109 18.98 6.86 7.87
CA ASP A 109 18.59 7.95 6.98
C ASP A 109 19.68 9.06 6.96
N GLU A 110 20.30 9.33 8.12
CA GLU A 110 21.39 10.29 8.24
C GLU A 110 22.64 9.83 7.47
N GLU A 111 23.06 8.58 7.66
CA GLU A 111 24.19 7.98 6.94
C GLU A 111 23.92 7.90 5.42
N GLY A 112 22.68 7.54 5.05
CA GLY A 112 22.25 7.34 3.67
C GLY A 112 22.18 8.64 2.88
N SER A 113 21.76 9.73 3.51
CA SER A 113 21.62 11.05 2.87
C SER A 113 22.91 11.55 2.19
N VAL A 114 24.08 11.22 2.76
CA VAL A 114 25.41 11.58 2.21
C VAL A 114 25.68 10.88 0.88
N HIS A 115 25.03 9.75 0.64
CA HIS A 115 25.20 8.94 -0.57
C HIS A 115 24.17 9.22 -1.66
N LEU A 116 23.17 10.06 -1.39
CA LEU A 116 22.14 10.47 -2.35
C LEU A 116 22.69 11.51 -3.33
N GLU A 117 22.21 11.47 -4.57
CA GLU A 117 22.49 12.53 -5.53
C GLU A 117 21.73 13.81 -5.17
N THR A 118 22.18 14.98 -5.67
CA THR A 118 21.57 16.28 -5.34
C THR A 118 20.05 16.32 -5.55
N ASN A 119 19.55 15.70 -6.64
CA ASN A 119 18.12 15.64 -6.94
C ASN A 119 17.36 14.71 -5.98
N GLU A 120 17.96 13.58 -5.61
CA GLU A 120 17.36 12.61 -4.68
C GLU A 120 17.34 13.17 -3.27
N LEU A 121 18.42 13.84 -2.86
CA LEU A 121 18.51 14.55 -1.59
C LEU A 121 17.45 15.64 -1.49
N GLN A 122 17.23 16.41 -2.57
CA GLN A 122 16.17 17.42 -2.61
C GLN A 122 14.77 16.80 -2.48
N GLN A 123 14.52 15.64 -3.10
CA GLN A 123 13.24 14.91 -2.98
C GLN A 123 13.07 14.24 -1.61
N HIS A 124 14.17 13.83 -0.98
CA HIS A 124 14.18 13.28 0.36
C HIS A 124 13.91 14.37 1.42
N GLN A 125 14.45 15.57 1.20
CA GLN A 125 14.30 16.72 2.08
C GLN A 125 13.07 17.57 1.75
N SER A 126 12.34 17.28 0.68
CA SER A 126 11.16 18.06 0.33
C SER A 126 10.07 17.85 1.37
N GLU A 127 9.54 18.96 1.89
CA GLU A 127 8.45 18.96 2.88
C GLU A 127 7.16 18.40 2.29
N ILE A 128 6.86 18.77 1.04
CA ILE A 128 5.69 18.30 0.30
C ILE A 128 6.07 17.06 -0.49
N HIS A 129 5.31 16.00 -0.31
CA HIS A 129 5.42 14.70 -0.92
C HIS A 129 6.82 14.13 -0.81
N SER A 130 7.34 14.15 0.42
CA SER A 130 8.64 13.60 0.76
C SER A 130 8.76 12.15 0.24
N ILE A 131 9.88 11.88 -0.42
CA ILE A 131 10.17 10.56 -0.95
C ILE A 131 11.19 9.90 -0.02
N GLU A 132 10.87 8.71 0.47
CA GLU A 132 11.78 7.94 1.29
C GLU A 132 12.79 7.19 0.42
N TYR A 133 14.07 7.27 0.78
CA TYR A 133 15.14 6.55 0.10
C TYR A 133 15.83 5.59 1.06
N ASP A 134 15.83 4.30 0.72
CA ASP A 134 16.64 3.31 1.44
C ASP A 134 17.98 3.15 0.72
N VAL A 135 19.08 3.38 1.43
CA VAL A 135 20.43 3.15 0.91
C VAL A 135 21.00 1.86 1.50
N TRP A 136 21.31 0.91 0.62
CA TRP A 136 22.02 -0.32 0.95
C TRP A 136 23.49 -0.19 0.58
N PHE A 137 24.38 -0.54 1.50
CA PHE A 137 25.82 -0.41 1.31
C PHE A 137 26.55 -1.73 1.62
N ASP A 138 27.48 -2.11 0.74
CA ASP A 138 28.40 -3.23 0.97
C ASP A 138 29.76 -2.69 1.45
N GLU A 139 30.05 -2.89 2.73
CA GLU A 139 31.29 -2.41 3.36
C GLU A 139 32.57 -3.05 2.77
N LYS A 140 32.47 -4.21 2.11
CA LYS A 140 33.64 -4.90 1.55
C LYS A 140 34.00 -4.40 0.15
N THR A 141 33.01 -4.09 -0.67
CA THR A 141 33.19 -3.73 -2.09
C THR A 141 33.00 -2.24 -2.34
N GLY A 142 32.36 -1.52 -1.41
CA GLY A 142 31.94 -0.13 -1.61
C GLY A 142 30.71 0.02 -2.52
N GLU A 143 30.08 -1.08 -2.92
CA GLU A 143 28.87 -1.04 -3.76
C GLU A 143 27.70 -0.45 -2.96
N LYS A 144 26.98 0.52 -3.57
CA LYS A 144 25.76 1.11 -3.01
C LYS A 144 24.56 0.82 -3.91
N LYS A 145 23.41 0.64 -3.29
CA LYS A 145 22.12 0.48 -3.97
C LYS A 145 21.09 1.38 -3.30
N VAL A 146 20.58 2.35 -4.06
CA VAL A 146 19.60 3.35 -3.62
C VAL A 146 18.22 2.92 -4.10
N GLU A 147 17.22 2.93 -3.23
CA GLU A 147 15.86 2.50 -3.54
C GLU A 147 14.81 3.51 -3.08
N LYS A 148 13.88 3.81 -3.98
CA LYS A 148 12.84 4.83 -3.80
C LYS A 148 11.52 4.25 -3.28
N TYR A 149 10.96 4.85 -2.24
CA TYR A 149 9.68 4.50 -1.63
C TYR A 149 8.78 5.74 -1.47
N MET A 150 7.46 5.55 -1.59
CA MET A 150 6.48 6.63 -1.63
C MET A 150 5.51 6.49 -0.44
N PRO A 151 5.63 7.32 0.61
CA PRO A 151 4.85 7.21 1.84
C PRO A 151 3.33 7.23 1.62
N TYR A 152 2.84 8.12 0.73
CA TYR A 152 1.42 8.27 0.42
C TYR A 152 0.75 7.01 -0.16
N GLN A 153 1.52 6.02 -0.61
CA GLN A 153 0.98 4.75 -1.07
C GLN A 153 0.56 3.83 0.08
N HIS A 154 1.09 4.06 1.28
CA HIS A 154 0.89 3.24 2.45
C HIS A 154 -0.40 3.57 3.21
N ALA A 155 -1.02 2.54 3.77
CA ALA A 155 -2.24 2.66 4.55
C ALA A 155 -1.97 2.57 6.06
N GLU A 156 -2.53 3.51 6.80
CA GLU A 156 -2.50 3.56 8.26
C GLU A 156 -3.85 3.21 8.89
N LYS A 157 -3.79 2.96 10.19
CA LYS A 157 -4.98 2.69 11.01
C LYS A 157 -5.79 3.99 11.19
N CYS A 158 -7.05 3.97 10.78
CA CYS A 158 -7.99 5.05 11.01
C CYS A 158 -8.40 5.13 12.49
N GLY A 159 -8.39 6.33 13.07
CA GLY A 159 -8.81 6.56 14.46
C GLY A 159 -10.29 6.32 14.72
N GLU A 160 -11.15 6.56 13.72
CA GLU A 160 -12.61 6.44 13.87
C GLU A 160 -13.11 4.99 13.72
N CYS A 161 -12.77 4.33 12.62
CA CYS A 161 -13.25 2.97 12.34
C CYS A 161 -12.26 1.85 12.75
N GLY A 162 -11.02 2.19 13.09
CA GLY A 162 -9.99 1.23 13.49
C GLY A 162 -9.37 0.40 12.36
N TYR A 163 -9.78 0.60 11.11
CA TYR A 163 -9.30 -0.14 9.94
C TYR A 163 -8.06 0.48 9.30
N TYR A 164 -7.21 -0.34 8.66
CA TYR A 164 -5.98 0.10 7.97
C TYR A 164 -6.30 0.65 6.58
N THR A 165 -7.04 1.75 6.53
CA THR A 165 -7.57 2.31 5.28
C THR A 165 -7.37 3.82 5.17
N MET A 166 -6.63 4.40 6.10
CA MET A 166 -6.27 5.82 6.13
C MET A 166 -5.05 6.04 5.24
N LYS A 167 -5.09 7.03 4.34
CA LYS A 167 -3.94 7.40 3.50
C LYS A 167 -3.82 8.92 3.43
N ILE A 168 -2.64 9.41 3.11
CA ILE A 168 -2.41 10.82 2.78
C ILE A 168 -3.21 11.14 1.51
N ASP A 169 -4.10 12.12 1.59
CA ASP A 169 -4.93 12.65 0.49
C ASP A 169 -4.27 13.90 -0.11
N SER A 170 -3.74 14.78 0.74
CA SER A 170 -3.02 15.98 0.35
C SER A 170 -2.12 16.49 1.47
N GLU A 171 -1.16 17.33 1.12
CA GLU A 171 -0.23 17.97 2.05
C GLU A 171 -0.21 19.46 1.75
N GLU A 172 -0.24 20.30 2.78
CA GLU A 172 -0.28 21.76 2.68
C GLU A 172 0.70 22.40 3.66
N ILE A 173 1.49 23.36 3.21
CA ILE A 173 2.37 24.14 4.11
C ILE A 173 1.55 25.27 4.72
N GLU A 174 1.24 25.17 6.00
CA GLU A 174 0.55 26.23 6.75
C GLU A 174 1.50 27.37 7.10
N LYS A 175 2.75 27.03 7.48
CA LYS A 175 3.80 28.00 7.79
C LYS A 175 5.12 27.58 7.16
N GLN A 176 5.70 28.43 6.32
CA GLN A 176 7.02 28.16 5.77
C GLN A 176 8.10 28.25 6.87
N PRO A 177 9.09 27.34 6.88
CA PRO A 177 10.21 27.44 7.80
C PRO A 177 11.05 28.67 7.48
N SER A 178 11.53 29.34 8.53
CA SER A 178 12.49 30.44 8.43
C SER A 178 13.83 30.02 9.03
N GLN A 179 14.83 30.91 9.02
CA GLN A 179 16.13 30.60 9.66
C GLN A 179 16.05 30.49 11.19
N THR A 180 15.00 31.04 11.80
CA THR A 180 14.85 31.14 13.27
C THR A 180 13.62 30.44 13.82
N GLU A 181 12.61 30.23 12.99
CA GLU A 181 11.34 29.61 13.37
C GLU A 181 11.08 28.39 12.50
N ASP A 182 10.62 27.33 13.15
CA ASP A 182 10.16 26.12 12.48
C ASP A 182 8.95 26.40 11.60
N GLY A 183 8.86 25.62 10.52
CA GLY A 183 7.71 25.56 9.64
C GLY A 183 6.66 24.57 10.16
N LEU A 184 5.47 24.64 9.57
CA LEU A 184 4.34 23.79 9.91
C LEU A 184 3.75 23.22 8.62
N LEU A 185 3.81 21.90 8.49
CA LEU A 185 3.18 21.14 7.41
C LEU A 185 1.90 20.51 7.96
N LEU A 186 0.82 20.62 7.20
CA LEU A 186 -0.45 19.98 7.48
C LEU A 186 -0.65 18.80 6.52
N GLU A 187 -0.63 17.58 7.04
CA GLU A 187 -0.93 16.38 6.28
C GLU A 187 -2.40 16.04 6.41
N HIS A 188 -3.14 16.08 5.30
CA HIS A 188 -4.53 15.66 5.25
C HIS A 188 -4.64 14.18 4.95
N TYR A 189 -5.18 13.44 5.90
CA TYR A 189 -5.46 12.03 5.76
C TYR A 189 -6.93 11.80 5.44
N ARG A 190 -7.21 10.77 4.65
CA ARG A 190 -8.58 10.35 4.33
C ARG A 190 -8.74 8.84 4.39
N CYS A 191 -9.77 8.39 5.11
CA CYS A 191 -10.13 6.99 5.18
C CYS A 191 -10.90 6.58 3.92
N SER A 192 -10.39 5.58 3.20
CA SER A 192 -11.07 5.07 2.00
C SER A 192 -12.39 4.36 2.32
N TYR A 193 -12.56 3.83 3.53
CA TYR A 193 -13.76 3.12 3.99
C TYR A 193 -14.85 4.06 4.56
N CYS A 194 -14.63 4.66 5.74
CA CYS A 194 -15.65 5.50 6.40
C CYS A 194 -15.65 6.97 5.95
N LYS A 195 -14.69 7.37 5.10
CA LYS A 195 -14.52 8.76 4.62
C LYS A 195 -14.16 9.78 5.70
N HIS A 196 -13.79 9.33 6.90
CA HIS A 196 -13.16 10.16 7.93
C HIS A 196 -12.00 10.95 7.35
N ARG A 197 -11.86 12.19 7.79
CA ARG A 197 -10.75 13.07 7.45
C ARG A 197 -10.08 13.51 8.74
N GLU A 198 -8.77 13.44 8.74
CA GLU A 198 -7.92 13.84 9.86
C GLU A 198 -6.83 14.74 9.28
N ALA A 199 -6.44 15.78 10.01
CA ALA A 199 -5.29 16.59 9.67
C ALA A 199 -4.25 16.40 10.77
N ARG A 200 -2.99 16.23 10.38
CA ARG A 200 -1.87 16.11 11.32
C ARG A 200 -0.86 17.19 11.03
N GLU A 201 -0.47 17.89 12.09
CA GLU A 201 0.61 18.86 12.05
C GLU A 201 1.95 18.13 12.16
N VAL A 202 2.82 18.37 11.18
CA VAL A 202 4.20 17.90 11.14
C VAL A 202 5.09 19.13 11.21
N VAL A 203 5.95 19.19 12.23
CA VAL A 203 6.89 20.29 12.41
C VAL A 203 8.02 20.14 11.40
N ILE A 204 8.25 21.18 10.61
CA ILE A 204 9.37 21.27 9.68
C ILE A 204 10.49 22.03 10.37
N ALA A 205 11.67 21.43 10.45
CA ALA A 205 12.82 22.09 11.06
C ALA A 205 13.18 23.40 10.35
N ALA A 206 13.58 24.42 11.11
CA ALA A 206 14.08 25.69 10.60
C ALA A 206 15.20 25.51 9.54
N LEU A 207 15.26 26.43 8.58
CA LEU A 207 16.25 26.40 7.50
C LEU A 207 17.66 26.53 8.07
N SER A 208 18.55 25.61 7.69
CA SER A 208 19.96 25.72 8.06
C SER A 208 20.58 26.99 7.46
N SER A 209 21.48 27.65 8.20
CA SER A 209 22.12 28.93 7.83
C SER A 209 22.92 28.92 6.51
N ASN A 210 23.02 27.77 5.84
CA ASN A 210 23.72 27.59 4.57
C ASN A 210 22.82 27.70 3.33
N VAL A 211 21.51 27.84 3.50
CA VAL A 211 20.57 28.05 2.38
C VAL A 211 20.44 29.57 2.14
N LYS A 212 21.12 30.09 1.12
CA LYS A 212 20.92 31.48 0.68
C LYS A 212 19.56 31.58 -0.02
N SER A 213 18.74 32.54 0.42
CA SER A 213 17.47 32.93 -0.20
C SER A 213 17.62 33.39 -1.64
#